data_AF-A0A072P318-F1
#
_entry.id   AF-A0A072P318-F1
#
_cell.length_a   1.000
_cell.length_b   1.000
_cell.length_c   1.000
_cell.angle_alpha   90.00
_cell.angle_beta   90.00
_cell.angle_gamma   90.00
#
_symmetry.space_group_name_H-M   'P 1'
#
loop_
_entity.id
_entity.type
_entity.pdbx_description
1 polymer ?
#
loop_
_entity_poly.entity_id
_entity_poly.type
_entity_poly.pdbx_seq_one_letter_code
_entity_poly.pdbx_strand_id
1 'polypeptide(L)'
;MGIRKDWQNLSPFLVRRMGEAGWTADVKKDIPTTLEENSIPLESIDTVVWSHWHWDHIGDMSRLPPSTDLVVGPGFTRVIIPGFPTNNDSPVLESDYSGRKLIELVDMTPTVAGFPSFDLFGDGSFYLLHTPGHAVGHLSGLVRTTLQNSHAGETLC
;
A
#
# COMPACT_ATOMS: atom_id res chain seq x y z
N MET A 1 2.06 2.66 -1.94
CA MET A 1 1.21 3.31 -2.96
C MET A 1 1.31 4.83 -2.79
N GLY A 2 0.83 5.60 -3.78
CA GLY A 2 0.92 7.07 -3.84
C GLY A 2 -0.44 7.76 -4.01
N ILE A 3 -0.46 9.05 -4.30
CA ILE A 3 -1.69 9.81 -4.57
C ILE A 3 -2.31 9.36 -5.91
N ARG A 4 -3.63 9.15 -5.96
CA ARG A 4 -4.37 8.91 -7.23
C ARG A 4 -4.41 10.15 -8.11
N LYS A 5 -4.36 9.97 -9.43
CA LYS A 5 -4.32 11.09 -10.39
C LYS A 5 -5.56 11.98 -10.30
N ASP A 6 -6.69 11.34 -10.12
CA ASP A 6 -8.02 11.92 -9.96
C ASP A 6 -8.38 12.01 -8.47
N TRP A 7 -7.55 12.66 -7.65
CA TRP A 7 -7.75 12.76 -6.19
C TRP A 7 -9.11 13.33 -5.78
N GLN A 8 -9.79 14.05 -6.68
CA GLN A 8 -11.17 14.52 -6.49
C GLN A 8 -12.20 13.37 -6.39
N ASN A 9 -11.81 12.16 -6.78
CA ASN A 9 -12.58 10.92 -6.65
C ASN A 9 -12.19 10.09 -5.40
N LEU A 10 -11.39 10.65 -4.49
CA LEU A 10 -11.27 10.11 -3.13
C LEU A 10 -12.65 10.13 -2.43
N SER A 11 -12.73 9.54 -1.24
CA SER A 11 -13.94 9.61 -0.43
C SER A 11 -14.44 11.07 -0.28
N PRO A 12 -15.75 11.32 -0.32
CA PRO A 12 -16.29 12.68 -0.17
C PRO A 12 -15.84 13.37 1.13
N PHE A 13 -15.62 12.57 2.18
CA PHE A 13 -15.02 13.04 3.43
C PHE A 13 -13.64 13.67 3.22
N LEU A 14 -12.72 12.97 2.53
CA LEU A 14 -11.38 13.47 2.26
C LEU A 14 -11.40 14.68 1.33
N VAL A 15 -12.16 14.62 0.23
CA VAL A 15 -12.24 15.71 -0.75
C VAL A 15 -12.73 16.99 -0.07
N ARG A 16 -13.75 16.89 0.79
CA ARG A 16 -14.24 18.02 1.59
C ARG A 16 -13.16 18.56 2.53
N ARG A 17 -12.49 17.69 3.29
CA ARG A 17 -11.42 18.10 4.22
C ARG A 17 -10.25 18.78 3.51
N MET A 18 -9.84 18.26 2.36
CA MET A 18 -8.78 18.86 1.54
C MET A 18 -9.21 20.25 1.05
N GLY A 19 -10.44 20.39 0.57
CA GLY A 19 -11.00 21.68 0.15
C GLY A 19 -11.05 22.71 1.29
N GLU A 20 -11.51 22.31 2.48
CA GLU A 20 -11.54 23.17 3.68
C GLU A 20 -10.13 23.59 4.12
N ALA A 21 -9.13 22.72 3.95
CA ALA A 21 -7.73 23.02 4.24
C ALA A 21 -7.04 23.83 3.12
N GLY A 22 -7.71 24.09 2.00
CA GLY A 22 -7.12 24.74 0.83
C GLY A 22 -6.07 23.88 0.11
N TRP A 23 -6.11 22.56 0.30
CA TRP A 23 -5.16 21.63 -0.31
C TRP A 23 -5.59 21.25 -1.71
N THR A 24 -4.65 21.23 -2.64
CA THR A 24 -4.80 20.69 -3.98
C THR A 24 -3.61 19.82 -4.32
N ALA A 25 -3.79 18.86 -5.22
CA ALA A 25 -2.71 18.05 -5.76
C ALA A 25 -2.71 18.14 -7.29
N ASP A 26 -1.52 18.32 -7.87
CA ASP A 26 -1.28 18.20 -9.30
C ASP A 26 -0.49 16.92 -9.54
N VAL A 27 -1.21 15.83 -9.79
CA VAL A 27 -0.63 14.49 -9.96
C VAL A 27 -0.48 14.21 -11.45
N LYS A 28 0.74 14.29 -11.97
CA LYS A 28 0.99 14.03 -13.41
C LYS A 28 0.84 12.56 -13.76
N LYS A 29 1.33 11.68 -12.89
CA LYS A 29 1.34 10.22 -13.05
C LYS A 29 1.00 9.58 -11.71
N ASP A 30 0.05 8.65 -11.72
CA ASP A 30 -0.21 7.77 -10.60
C ASP A 30 0.64 6.49 -10.72
N ILE A 31 0.56 5.61 -9.73
CA ILE A 31 1.31 4.36 -9.74
C ILE A 31 0.92 3.47 -10.92
N PRO A 32 -0.37 3.20 -11.22
CA PRO A 32 -0.73 2.38 -12.38
C PRO A 32 -0.17 2.92 -13.70
N THR A 33 -0.28 4.24 -13.97
CA THR A 33 0.33 4.84 -15.17
C THR A 33 1.85 4.68 -15.19
N THR A 34 2.51 4.83 -14.05
CA THR A 34 3.98 4.65 -13.97
C THR A 34 4.37 3.20 -14.26
N LEU A 35 3.60 2.21 -13.80
CA LEU A 35 3.85 0.80 -14.09
C LEU A 35 3.70 0.50 -15.59
N GLU A 36 2.59 0.94 -16.18
CA GLU A 36 2.30 0.77 -17.62
C GLU A 36 3.39 1.41 -18.50
N GLU A 37 3.82 2.62 -18.19
CA GLU A 37 4.90 3.32 -18.91
C GLU A 37 6.24 2.60 -18.84
N ASN A 38 6.48 1.81 -17.80
CA ASN A 38 7.68 0.99 -17.64
C ASN A 38 7.47 -0.46 -18.11
N SER A 39 6.43 -0.70 -18.93
CA SER A 39 6.09 -2.03 -19.47
C SER A 39 5.83 -3.08 -18.39
N ILE A 40 5.33 -2.67 -17.22
CA ILE A 40 4.88 -3.57 -16.15
C ILE A 40 3.36 -3.68 -16.25
N PRO A 41 2.80 -4.83 -16.66
CA PRO A 41 1.35 -5.04 -16.72
C PRO A 41 0.72 -4.93 -15.34
N LEU A 42 -0.44 -4.29 -15.22
CA LEU A 42 -1.15 -4.22 -13.93
C LEU A 42 -1.63 -5.61 -13.47
N GLU A 43 -1.85 -6.51 -14.43
CA GLU A 43 -2.19 -7.91 -14.22
C GLU A 43 -1.09 -8.71 -13.52
N SER A 44 0.16 -8.24 -13.55
CA SER A 44 1.27 -8.88 -12.85
C SER A 44 1.39 -8.43 -11.39
N ILE A 45 0.50 -7.59 -10.89
CA ILE A 45 0.52 -7.11 -9.51
C ILE A 45 -0.35 -8.03 -8.64
N ASP A 46 0.30 -8.93 -7.92
CA ASP A 46 -0.39 -9.90 -7.05
C ASP A 46 -0.91 -9.27 -5.76
N THR A 47 -0.18 -8.30 -5.20
CA THR A 47 -0.47 -7.74 -3.89
C THR A 47 -0.13 -6.26 -3.81
N VAL A 48 -1.03 -5.48 -3.24
CA VAL A 48 -0.79 -4.12 -2.79
C VAL A 48 -0.80 -4.08 -1.28
N VAL A 49 0.26 -3.50 -0.70
CA VAL A 49 0.33 -3.23 0.73
C VAL A 49 0.07 -1.75 0.95
N TRP A 50 -0.97 -1.43 1.73
CA TRP A 50 -1.14 -0.09 2.27
C TRP A 50 -0.29 0.05 3.53
N SER A 51 0.73 0.92 3.47
CA SER A 51 1.50 1.28 4.67
C SER A 51 0.58 1.87 5.74
N HIS A 52 -0.40 2.67 5.33
CA HIS A 52 -1.56 3.09 6.10
C HIS A 52 -2.60 3.71 5.15
N TRP A 53 -3.72 4.16 5.70
CA TRP A 53 -4.94 4.49 4.95
C TRP A 53 -5.09 5.97 4.56
N HIS A 54 -4.05 6.78 4.74
CA HIS A 54 -4.11 8.17 4.29
C HIS A 54 -4.14 8.27 2.77
N TRP A 55 -4.76 9.33 2.29
CA TRP A 55 -5.15 9.57 0.90
C TRP A 55 -3.98 9.55 -0.10
N ASP A 56 -2.79 9.89 0.37
CA ASP A 56 -1.54 9.90 -0.38
C ASP A 56 -0.82 8.56 -0.40
N HIS A 57 -1.37 7.56 0.29
CA HIS A 57 -0.81 6.21 0.42
C HIS A 57 -1.70 5.10 -0.11
N ILE A 58 -2.95 5.38 -0.53
CA ILE A 58 -3.90 4.33 -0.94
C ILE A 58 -4.04 4.17 -2.48
N GLY A 59 -3.71 5.20 -3.25
CA GLY A 59 -3.77 5.20 -4.71
C GLY A 59 -5.16 4.96 -5.29
N ASP A 60 -5.21 4.57 -6.57
CA ASP A 60 -6.45 4.19 -7.25
C ASP A 60 -6.52 2.67 -7.41
N MET A 61 -7.13 2.00 -6.44
CA MET A 61 -7.30 0.55 -6.47
C MET A 61 -8.26 0.08 -7.57
N SER A 62 -9.09 0.97 -8.14
CA SER A 62 -10.04 0.60 -9.20
C SER A 62 -9.36 0.26 -10.53
N ARG A 63 -8.12 0.74 -10.72
CA ARG A 63 -7.30 0.44 -11.90
C ARG A 63 -6.60 -0.90 -11.81
N LEU A 64 -6.53 -1.51 -10.63
CA LEU A 64 -5.88 -2.81 -10.44
C LEU A 64 -6.90 -3.95 -10.59
N PRO A 65 -6.50 -5.08 -11.18
CA PRO A 65 -7.37 -6.25 -11.33
C PRO A 65 -7.99 -6.67 -9.99
N PRO A 66 -9.21 -7.22 -9.97
CA PRO A 66 -9.82 -7.76 -8.75
C PRO A 66 -9.01 -8.90 -8.09
N SER A 67 -8.13 -9.55 -8.87
CA SER A 67 -7.21 -10.58 -8.37
C SER A 67 -6.05 -10.03 -7.53
N THR A 68 -5.82 -8.71 -7.52
CA THR A 68 -4.78 -8.10 -6.69
C THR A 68 -5.26 -8.04 -5.23
N ASP A 69 -4.59 -8.78 -4.35
CA ASP A 69 -4.84 -8.79 -2.91
C ASP A 69 -4.50 -7.42 -2.31
N LEU A 70 -5.28 -6.97 -1.33
CA LEU A 70 -5.01 -5.77 -0.55
C LEU A 70 -4.60 -6.16 0.87
N VAL A 71 -3.38 -5.83 1.26
CA VAL A 71 -2.83 -6.07 2.60
C VAL A 71 -2.83 -4.78 3.41
N VAL A 72 -3.35 -4.86 4.64
CA VAL A 72 -3.43 -3.76 5.61
C VAL A 72 -2.91 -4.21 6.99
N GLY A 73 -2.50 -3.26 7.83
CA GLY A 73 -1.97 -3.58 9.15
C GLY A 73 -3.02 -3.76 10.26
N PRO A 74 -2.58 -4.20 11.46
CA PRO A 74 -3.47 -4.53 12.57
C PRO A 74 -4.39 -3.39 13.02
N GLY A 75 -5.68 -3.68 13.16
CA GLY A 75 -6.72 -2.76 13.60
C GLY A 75 -7.40 -1.96 12.48
N PHE A 76 -6.95 -2.08 11.22
CA PHE A 76 -7.55 -1.40 10.08
C PHE A 76 -9.03 -1.74 9.93
N THR A 77 -9.41 -3.03 9.91
CA THR A 77 -10.79 -3.41 9.59
C THR A 77 -11.76 -2.90 10.64
N ARG A 78 -11.37 -2.96 11.93
CA ARG A 78 -12.16 -2.46 13.05
C ARG A 78 -12.42 -0.96 13.00
N VAL A 79 -11.46 -0.17 12.50
CA VAL A 79 -11.51 1.31 12.58
C VAL A 79 -11.98 1.95 11.28
N ILE A 80 -11.67 1.32 10.15
CA ILE A 80 -11.83 1.93 8.82
C ILE A 80 -13.00 1.32 8.05
N ILE A 81 -13.44 0.10 8.37
CA ILE A 81 -14.55 -0.57 7.68
C ILE A 81 -15.84 -0.41 8.49
N PRO A 82 -16.97 -0.07 7.85
CA PRO A 82 -17.16 0.08 6.42
C PRO A 82 -16.66 1.42 5.86
N GLY A 83 -16.28 1.41 4.57
CA GLY A 83 -15.91 2.58 3.80
C GLY A 83 -17.11 3.37 3.26
N PHE A 84 -16.85 4.41 2.46
CA PHE A 84 -17.90 5.11 1.70
C PHE A 84 -18.38 4.24 0.52
N PRO A 85 -19.69 4.03 0.30
CA PRO A 85 -20.81 4.87 0.73
C PRO A 85 -21.51 4.48 2.03
N THR A 86 -21.24 3.31 2.60
CA THR A 86 -21.92 2.88 3.84
C THR A 86 -21.58 3.80 5.03
N ASN A 87 -20.35 4.30 5.09
CA ASN A 87 -19.91 5.29 6.06
C ASN A 87 -19.53 6.61 5.36
N ASN A 88 -20.35 7.64 5.55
CA ASN A 88 -20.16 8.97 4.95
C ASN A 88 -18.92 9.73 5.46
N ASP A 89 -18.41 9.35 6.63
CA ASP A 89 -17.23 9.95 7.25
C ASP A 89 -15.97 9.08 7.08
N SER A 90 -16.07 8.00 6.31
CA SER A 90 -14.91 7.14 6.02
C SER A 90 -13.88 7.88 5.16
N PRO A 91 -12.58 7.77 5.48
CA PRO A 91 -11.52 8.25 4.62
C PRO A 91 -11.32 7.35 3.38
N VAL A 92 -11.73 6.08 3.40
CA VAL A 92 -11.56 5.15 2.27
C VAL A 92 -12.87 4.84 1.56
N LEU A 93 -12.80 4.38 0.30
CA LEU A 93 -13.95 3.91 -0.46
C LEU A 93 -14.14 2.41 -0.26
N GLU A 94 -15.39 1.93 -0.22
CA GLU A 94 -15.65 0.49 -0.24
C GLU A 94 -15.15 -0.18 -1.52
N SER A 95 -15.14 0.56 -2.64
CA SER A 95 -14.61 0.09 -3.91
C SER A 95 -13.10 -0.20 -3.88
N ASP A 96 -12.37 0.36 -2.90
CA ASP A 96 -10.93 0.11 -2.80
C ASP A 96 -10.62 -1.33 -2.38
N TYR A 97 -11.52 -1.96 -1.62
CA TYR A 97 -11.37 -3.34 -1.12
C TYR A 97 -12.44 -4.32 -1.61
N SER A 98 -13.54 -3.84 -2.19
CA SER A 98 -14.62 -4.72 -2.69
C SER A 98 -14.19 -5.50 -3.92
N GLY A 99 -14.57 -6.78 -3.98
CA GLY A 99 -14.28 -7.66 -5.13
C GLY A 99 -12.85 -8.19 -5.18
N ARG A 100 -12.00 -7.83 -4.21
CA ARG A 100 -10.65 -8.38 -4.00
C ARG A 100 -10.52 -8.96 -2.60
N LYS A 101 -9.47 -9.75 -2.37
CA LYS A 101 -9.19 -10.27 -1.04
C LYS A 101 -8.53 -9.18 -0.19
N LEU A 102 -9.21 -8.79 0.89
CA LEU A 102 -8.66 -7.91 1.91
C LEU A 102 -8.02 -8.75 3.03
N ILE A 103 -6.74 -8.52 3.28
CA ILE A 103 -5.94 -9.25 4.26
C ILE A 103 -5.46 -8.27 5.31
N GLU A 104 -6.05 -8.34 6.50
CA GLU A 104 -5.50 -7.66 7.66
C GLU A 104 -4.45 -8.55 8.32
N LEU A 105 -3.23 -8.06 8.45
CA LEU A 105 -2.20 -8.76 9.18
C LEU A 105 -2.51 -8.72 10.67
N VAL A 106 -2.58 -9.90 11.27
CA VAL A 106 -2.77 -10.12 12.70
C VAL A 106 -1.67 -11.05 13.21
N ASP A 107 -1.38 -11.01 14.52
CA ASP A 107 -0.44 -11.93 15.18
C ASP A 107 0.96 -12.01 14.51
N MET A 108 1.46 -10.86 14.06
CA MET A 108 2.72 -10.72 13.32
C MET A 108 3.93 -11.18 14.14
N THR A 109 4.52 -12.32 13.78
CA THR A 109 5.73 -12.87 14.39
C THR A 109 6.64 -13.46 13.31
N PRO A 110 7.98 -13.50 13.50
CA PRO A 110 8.74 -13.09 14.70
C PRO A 110 8.92 -11.57 14.80
N THR A 111 9.69 -11.11 15.80
CA THR A 111 10.16 -9.72 15.85
C THR A 111 11.40 -9.53 14.99
N VAL A 112 11.39 -8.53 14.10
CA VAL A 112 12.54 -8.13 13.27
C VAL A 112 12.80 -6.63 13.48
N ALA A 113 14.06 -6.27 13.70
CA ALA A 113 14.47 -4.89 14.00
C ALA A 113 13.70 -4.24 15.17
N GLY A 114 13.25 -5.04 16.14
CA GLY A 114 12.49 -4.58 17.31
C GLY A 114 10.97 -4.46 17.09
N PHE A 115 10.46 -4.80 15.91
CA PHE A 115 9.04 -4.70 15.58
C PHE A 115 8.43 -6.07 15.29
N PRO A 116 7.17 -6.36 15.70
CA PRO A 116 6.42 -7.51 15.21
C PRO A 116 6.40 -7.50 13.68
N SER A 117 6.66 -8.65 13.05
CA SER A 117 6.87 -8.72 11.60
C SER A 117 6.09 -9.84 10.93
N PHE A 118 5.87 -9.69 9.62
CA PHE A 118 5.31 -10.71 8.75
C PHE A 118 6.20 -10.82 7.52
N ASP A 119 6.70 -12.02 7.24
CA ASP A 119 7.47 -12.28 6.03
C ASP A 119 6.50 -12.47 4.85
N LEU A 120 6.42 -11.48 3.96
CA LEU A 120 5.40 -11.45 2.91
C LEU A 120 5.62 -12.56 1.88
N PHE A 121 6.88 -12.91 1.61
CA PHE A 121 7.25 -13.92 0.61
C PHE A 121 7.63 -15.26 1.24
N GLY A 122 7.89 -15.30 2.56
CA GLY A 122 8.26 -16.51 3.28
C GLY A 122 9.71 -16.95 3.05
N ASP A 123 10.50 -16.15 2.32
CA ASP A 123 11.91 -16.40 2.00
C ASP A 123 12.87 -15.45 2.74
N GLY A 124 12.33 -14.56 3.58
CA GLY A 124 13.08 -13.57 4.34
C GLY A 124 13.57 -12.36 3.54
N SER A 125 13.14 -12.18 2.29
CA SER A 125 13.55 -11.04 1.46
C SER A 125 12.71 -9.78 1.70
N PHE A 126 11.46 -9.90 2.16
CA PHE A 126 10.61 -8.75 2.43
C PHE A 126 9.71 -8.95 3.66
N TYR A 127 9.97 -8.14 4.69
CA TYR A 127 9.17 -8.12 5.91
C TYR A 127 8.28 -6.89 5.96
N LEU A 128 7.02 -7.10 6.34
CA LEU A 128 6.13 -6.04 6.80
C LEU A 128 6.27 -5.95 8.33
N LEU A 129 6.56 -4.76 8.84
CA LEU A 129 6.78 -4.48 10.26
C LEU A 129 5.60 -3.69 10.80
N HIS A 130 5.02 -4.14 11.92
CA HIS A 130 3.99 -3.38 12.63
C HIS A 130 4.63 -2.20 13.37
N THR A 131 4.41 -0.99 12.87
CA THR A 131 5.03 0.25 13.38
C THR A 131 3.95 1.25 13.81
N PRO A 132 3.20 0.97 14.90
CA PRO A 132 2.08 1.81 15.32
C PRO A 132 2.53 3.21 15.73
N GLY A 133 1.70 4.22 15.44
CA GLY A 133 1.94 5.61 15.83
C GLY A 133 1.22 6.60 14.92
N HIS A 134 1.64 6.66 13.65
CA HIS A 134 1.11 7.64 12.68
C HIS A 134 -0.38 7.43 12.35
N ALA A 135 -0.77 6.17 12.17
CA ALA A 135 -2.15 5.77 11.88
C ALA A 135 -2.42 4.37 12.44
N VAL A 136 -3.69 4.03 12.66
CA VAL A 136 -4.09 2.65 12.98
C VAL A 136 -3.71 1.74 11.83
N GLY A 137 -3.09 0.59 12.15
CA GLY A 137 -2.62 -0.37 11.16
C GLY A 137 -1.39 0.09 10.38
N HIS A 138 -0.60 1.04 10.90
CA HIS A 138 0.61 1.50 10.22
C HIS A 138 1.66 0.38 10.10
N LEU A 139 2.18 0.21 8.88
CA LEU A 139 3.20 -0.77 8.50
C LEU A 139 4.42 -0.08 7.91
N SER A 140 5.58 -0.68 8.11
CA SER A 140 6.83 -0.36 7.40
C SER A 140 7.32 -1.57 6.63
N GLY A 141 7.93 -1.37 5.47
CA GLY A 141 8.55 -2.43 4.68
C GLY A 141 10.06 -2.51 4.96
N LEU A 142 10.57 -3.70 5.27
CA LEU A 142 11.99 -4.00 5.36
C LEU A 142 12.37 -4.96 4.24
N VAL A 143 13.06 -4.45 3.23
CA VAL A 143 13.56 -5.23 2.10
C VAL A 143 15.01 -5.63 2.36
N ARG A 144 15.32 -6.92 2.21
CA ARG A 144 16.69 -7.42 2.20
C ARG A 144 17.09 -7.71 0.78
N THR A 145 18.15 -7.04 0.32
CA THR A 145 18.74 -7.28 -1.00
C THR A 145 20.04 -8.06 -0.83
N THR A 146 20.39 -8.85 -1.84
CA THR A 146 21.73 -9.44 -1.92
C THR A 146 22.74 -8.35 -2.28
N LEU A 147 23.96 -8.47 -1.77
CA LEU A 147 25.06 -7.68 -2.27
C LEU A 147 25.35 -8.15 -3.70
N GLN A 148 25.39 -7.22 -4.65
CA GLN A 148 25.90 -7.51 -5.98
C GLN A 148 27.41 -7.75 -5.84
N ASN A 149 27.87 -9.01 -5.89
CA ASN A 149 29.29 -9.31 -5.96
C ASN A 149 29.85 -8.80 -7.29
N SER A 150 30.46 -7.62 -7.29
CA SER A 150 31.14 -7.07 -8.46
C SER A 150 32.52 -7.71 -8.65
N HIS A 151 32.62 -9.01 -8.94
CA HIS A 151 33.86 -9.63 -9.43
C HIS A 151 33.61 -10.92 -10.23
N ALA A 152 33.55 -10.80 -11.56
CA ALA A 152 34.19 -11.76 -12.46
C ALA A 152 35.45 -11.00 -12.95
N GLY A 153 36.68 -11.41 -12.68
CA GLY A 153 37.22 -12.73 -12.95
C GLY A 153 38.17 -12.63 -14.13
N GLU A 154 39.20 -11.77 -14.05
CA GLU A 154 40.39 -11.86 -14.89
C GLU A 154 41.63 -11.60 -14.02
N THR A 155 42.34 -12.66 -13.68
CA THR A 155 43.78 -12.59 -13.45
C THR A 155 44.39 -13.70 -14.28
N LEU A 156 44.88 -13.30 -15.45
CA LEU A 156 45.87 -14.03 -16.23
C LEU A 156 47.18 -14.02 -15.44
N CYS A 157 47.68 -15.21 -15.10
CA CYS A 157 49.09 -15.61 -15.09
C CYS A 157 49.14 -17.13 -15.15
#